data_AF-A0A285TLM0-F1
#
_entry.id   AF-A0A285TLM0-F1
#
_cell.length_a   1.000
_cell.length_b   1.000
_cell.length_c   1.000
_cell.angle_alpha   90.00
_cell.angle_beta   90.00
_cell.angle_gamma   90.00
#
_symmetry.space_group_name_H-M   'P 1'
#
loop_
_entity.id
_entity.type
_entity.pdbx_description
1 polymer ?
#
loop_
_entity_poly.entity_id
_entity_poly.type
_entity_poly.pdbx_seq_one_letter_code
_entity_poly.pdbx_strand_id
1 'polypeptide(L)' 'MKYVDQELTIEEMLADPIVQTLMRYDGISASDVRHTIDQVLQNRLPLRPVRVRSSGAAPHDWRMTGLRPDAA' A
#
# COMPACT_ATOMS: atom_id res chain seq x y z
N MET A 1 -19.18 -3.39 -20.64
CA MET A 1 -18.75 -3.39 -19.22
C MET A 1 -18.65 -1.94 -18.77
N LYS A 2 -19.42 -1.54 -17.75
CA LYS A 2 -19.35 -0.20 -17.16
C LYS A 2 -18.23 -0.26 -16.11
N TYR A 3 -17.12 0.44 -16.34
CA TYR A 3 -16.13 0.65 -15.29
C TYR A 3 -16.82 1.50 -14.22
N VAL A 4 -16.93 0.93 -13.03
CA VAL A 4 -17.56 1.60 -11.90
C VAL A 4 -16.47 2.48 -11.30
N ASP A 5 -16.36 3.73 -11.75
CA ASP A 5 -15.46 4.75 -11.17
C ASP A 5 -15.89 5.20 -9.76
N GLN A 6 -16.69 4.39 -9.08
CA GLN A 6 -17.20 4.73 -7.77
C GLN A 6 -16.19 4.25 -6.73
N GLU A 7 -15.54 5.22 -6.07
CA GLU A 7 -14.71 4.93 -4.91
C GLU A 7 -15.59 4.28 -3.84
N LEU A 8 -15.20 3.08 -3.42
CA LEU A 8 -15.85 2.37 -2.32
C LEU A 8 -15.59 3.14 -1.03
N THR A 9 -16.64 3.32 -0.23
CA THR A 9 -16.46 3.77 1.14
C THR A 9 -15.70 2.71 1.95
N ILE A 10 -15.09 3.13 3.05
CA ILE A 10 -14.37 2.21 3.95
C ILE A 10 -15.31 1.12 4.45
N GLU A 11 -16.56 1.45 4.74
CA GLU A 11 -17.55 0.48 5.23
C GLU A 11 -17.93 -0.53 4.16
N GLU A 12 -18.05 -0.11 2.90
CA GLU A 12 -18.29 -1.04 1.78
C GLU A 12 -17.08 -1.94 1.53
N MET A 13 -15.86 -1.40 1.61
CA MET A 13 -14.64 -2.19 1.53
C MET A 13 -14.55 -3.23 2.66
N LEU A 14 -14.86 -2.84 3.91
CA LEU A 14 -14.82 -3.76 5.06
C LEU A 14 -15.95 -4.80 5.03
N ALA A 15 -17.04 -4.52 4.32
CA ALA A 15 -18.11 -5.48 4.07
C ALA A 15 -17.78 -6.47 2.94
N ASP A 16 -16.73 -6.25 2.14
CA ASP A 16 -16.34 -7.13 1.04
C ASP A 16 -15.87 -8.52 1.56
N PRO A 17 -16.42 -9.64 1.04
CA PRO A 17 -16.06 -10.99 1.49
C PRO A 17 -14.58 -11.37 1.30
N ILE A 18 -13.93 -10.85 0.25
CA ILE A 18 -12.50 -11.07 -0.01
C ILE A 18 -11.70 -10.36 1.06
N VAL A 19 -12.03 -9.09 1.34
CA VAL A 19 -11.37 -8.29 2.38
C VAL A 19 -11.53 -8.94 3.75
N GLN A 20 -12.74 -9.38 4.11
CA GLN A 20 -12.98 -10.10 5.37
C GLN A 20 -12.17 -11.40 5.48
N THR A 21 -12.04 -12.14 4.37
CA THR A 21 -11.24 -13.37 4.35
C THR A 21 -9.76 -13.09 4.59
N LEU A 22 -9.21 -12.06 3.95
CA LEU A 22 -7.81 -11.64 4.14
C LEU A 22 -7.57 -11.14 5.57
N MET A 23 -8.44 -10.27 6.07
CA MET A 23 -8.35 -9.78 7.44
C MET A 23 -8.38 -10.91 8.47
N ARG A 24 -9.23 -11.92 8.27
CA ARG A 24 -9.28 -13.10 9.13
C ARG A 24 -7.98 -13.92 9.06
N TYR A 25 -7.41 -14.07 7.86
CA TYR A 25 -6.15 -14.78 7.67
C TYR A 25 -4.99 -14.07 8.39
N ASP A 26 -4.96 -12.75 8.32
CA ASP A 26 -3.92 -11.91 8.94
C ASP A 26 -4.19 -11.59 10.43
N GLY A 27 -5.33 -12.00 10.97
CA GLY A 27 -5.73 -11.70 12.36
C GLY A 27 -6.02 -10.22 12.63
N ILE A 28 -6.42 -9.47 11.60
CA ILE A 28 -6.70 -8.03 11.65
C ILE A 28 -8.18 -7.80 11.92
N SER A 29 -8.52 -6.93 12.88
CA SER A 29 -9.90 -6.54 13.12
C SER A 29 -10.31 -5.32 12.29
N ALA A 30 -11.60 -5.18 12.02
CA ALA A 30 -12.14 -4.01 11.33
C ALA A 30 -11.91 -2.71 12.12
N SER A 31 -11.78 -2.80 13.44
CA SER A 31 -11.45 -1.66 14.30
C SER A 31 -10.00 -1.20 14.08
N ASP A 32 -9.05 -2.12 13.90
CA ASP A 32 -7.65 -1.78 13.64
C ASP A 32 -7.48 -1.05 12.30
N VAL A 33 -8.22 -1.49 11.27
CA VAL A 33 -8.24 -0.84 9.96
C VAL A 33 -8.76 0.59 10.07
N ARG A 34 -9.94 0.78 10.70
CA ARG A 34 -10.52 2.13 10.90
C ARG A 34 -9.56 3.02 11.68
N HIS A 35 -9.00 2.51 12.77
CA HIS A 35 -8.08 3.26 13.60
C HIS A 35 -6.83 3.70 12.83
N THR A 36 -6.26 2.80 12.03
CA THR A 36 -5.08 3.10 11.21
C THR A 36 -5.40 4.15 10.15
N ILE A 37 -6.56 4.04 9.49
CA ILE A 37 -7.00 5.04 8.51
C ILE A 37 -7.16 6.40 9.18
N ASP A 38 -7.85 6.46 10.32
CA ASP A 38 -8.03 7.70 11.09
C ASP A 38 -6.68 8.30 11.49
N GLN A 39 -5.75 7.50 11.99
CA GLN A 39 -4.39 7.95 12.32
C GLN A 39 -3.66 8.51 11.09
N VAL A 40 -3.74 7.85 9.94
CA VAL A 40 -3.10 8.32 8.70
C VAL A 40 -3.72 9.63 8.24
N LEU A 41 -5.04 9.77 8.29
CA LEU A 41 -5.73 11.00 7.95
C LEU A 41 -5.35 12.15 8.89
N GLN A 42 -5.25 11.87 10.19
CA GLN A 42 -4.78 12.83 11.19
C GLN A 42 -3.32 13.23 10.96
N ASN A 43 -2.45 12.28 10.61
CA ASN A 43 -1.04 12.52 10.33
C ASN A 43 -0.79 13.22 8.98
N ARG A 44 -1.76 13.21 8.06
CA ARG A 44 -1.72 13.98 6.81
C ARG A 44 -2.07 15.45 7.00
N LEU A 45 -2.59 15.86 8.15
CA LEU A 45 -2.66 17.27 8.54
C LEU A 45 -1.21 17.76 8.79
N PRO A 46 -0.82 18.94 8.27
CA PRO A 46 0.57 19.20 7.90
C PRO A 46 1.49 19.39 9.12
N LEU A 47 2.19 18.34 9.51
CA LEU A 47 3.41 18.44 10.31
C LEU A 47 4.59 18.74 9.39
N ARG A 48 4.82 20.04 9.14
CA ARG A 48 6.06 20.71 8.68
C ARG A 48 6.75 20.18 7.39
N PRO A 49 7.31 21.07 6.54
CA PRO A 49 8.03 20.62 5.37
C PRO A 49 9.26 19.81 5.79
N VAL A 50 9.26 18.52 5.46
CA VAL A 50 10.45 17.66 5.53
C VAL A 50 11.49 18.27 4.59
N ARG A 51 12.56 18.85 5.15
CA ARG A 51 13.77 19.16 4.37
C ARG A 51 14.34 17.83 3.88
N VAL A 52 14.10 17.52 2.61
CA VAL A 52 14.74 16.41 1.93
C VAL A 52 16.25 16.64 1.99
N ARG A 53 16.95 15.87 2.82
CA ARG A 53 18.41 15.80 2.78
C ARG A 53 18.76 14.94 1.57
N SER A 54 19.13 15.58 0.47
CA SER A 54 19.66 14.93 -0.73
C SER A 54 20.90 14.12 -0.35
N SER A 55 20.72 12.83 -0.06
CA SER A 55 21.81 11.88 0.04
C SER A 55 21.81 11.12 -1.28
N GLY A 56 22.78 11.44 -2.14
CA GLY A 56 22.99 10.74 -3.40
C GLY A 56 23.38 9.28 -3.12
N ALA A 57 22.43 8.38 -3.26
CA ALA A 57 22.68 6.96 -3.42
C ALA A 57 21.94 6.54 -4.69
N ALA A 58 22.71 6.06 -5.68
CA ALA A 58 22.20 5.67 -6.98
C ALA A 58 21.12 4.58 -6.83
N PRO A 59 20.02 4.62 -7.62
CA PRO A 59 18.99 3.60 -7.55
C PRO A 59 19.58 2.26 -8.01
N HIS A 60 19.41 1.24 -7.15
CA HIS A 60 19.82 -0.13 -7.43
C HIS A 60 18.86 -0.73 -8.47
N ASP A 61 19.37 -0.98 -9.67
CA ASP A 61 18.61 -1.49 -10.81
C ASP A 61 18.48 -3.02 -10.70
N TRP A 62 17.29 -3.50 -10.35
CA TRP A 62 16.99 -4.93 -10.17
C TRP A 62 16.81 -5.69 -11.50
N ARG A 63 16.96 -5.01 -12.64
CA ARG A 63 16.75 -5.55 -13.98
C ARG A 63 18.04 -6.01 -14.67
N MET A 64 18.86 -6.88 -14.09
CA MET A 64 19.86 -7.66 -14.86
C MET A 64 20.24 -9.00 -14.19
N THR A 65 19.27 -9.77 -13.71
CA THR A 65 19.50 -11.20 -13.38
C THR A 65 18.55 -12.06 -14.19
N GLY A 66 18.94 -12.30 -15.43
CA GLY A 66 18.26 -13.23 -16.30
C GLY A 66 18.52 -12.88 -17.74
N LEU A 67 19.64 -13.37 -18.28
CA LEU A 67 19.86 -13.83 -19.66
C LEU A 67 21.36 -13.75 -20.02
N ARG A 68 22.10 -14.86 -19.87
CA ARG A 68 22.57 -15.65 -21.02
C ARG A 68 23.45 -16.86 -20.61
N PRO A 69 23.52 -17.88 -21.49
CA PRO A 69 24.10 -19.19 -21.23
C PRO A 69 25.61 -19.18 -21.51
N ASP A 70 26.37 -19.95 -20.73
CA ASP A 70 27.76 -20.22 -21.06
C ASP A 70 27.86 -21.52 -21.87
N ALA A 71 28.53 -21.41 -23.00
CA ALA A 71 28.94 -22.48 -23.88
C ALA A 71 30.47 -22.52 -23.81
N ALA A 72 31.00 -23.63 -23.30
CA ALA A 72 32.38 -24.07 -23.50
C ALA A 72 32.44 -25.58 -23.37
#